data_AF-A0A258ALD1-F1
#
_entry.id   AF-A0A258ALD1-F1
#
_cell.length_a   1.000
_cell.length_b   1.000
_cell.length_c   1.000
_cell.angle_alpha   90.00
_cell.angle_beta   90.00
_cell.angle_gamma   90.00
#
_symmetry.space_group_name_H-M   'P 1'
#
loop_
_entity.id
_entity.type
_entity.pdbx_description
1 polymer ?
#
loop_
_entity_poly.entity_id
_entity_poly.type
_entity_poly.pdbx_seq_one_letter_code
_entity_poly.pdbx_strand_id
1 'polypeptide(L)'
;MADDWKELSESHADHALILGADIATSSLKHMLPSLNQLKLPDPWQHQAVNLLRSGCDVVVSAPTGAGKTYIFELLHQGRHLHGQAIYTVPTRALANDKYAEWKEAKWNVGIATGDIAENVDAPVVVATLETQIERLVRGEGPALLVIDEYQMISDHSRGANYEAAIALAPQDTRLLLLSGSVANPEDIAAWLVNLGRKAEVVMT
;
A
#
# COMPACT_ATOMS: atom_id res chain seq x y z
N MET A 1 -55.21 -29.35 -36.97
CA MET A 1 -54.92 -29.28 -35.51
C MET A 1 -53.46 -28.86 -35.31
N ALA A 2 -53.02 -27.82 -36.01
CA ALA A 2 -51.61 -27.45 -36.12
C ALA A 2 -51.43 -25.92 -36.23
N ASP A 3 -52.26 -25.14 -35.52
CA ASP A 3 -52.19 -23.66 -35.54
C ASP A 3 -52.05 -23.02 -34.15
N ASP A 4 -51.89 -23.78 -33.07
CA ASP A 4 -51.82 -23.23 -31.70
C ASP A 4 -50.40 -23.11 -31.10
N TRP A 5 -49.35 -23.48 -31.84
CA TRP A 5 -47.98 -23.55 -31.28
C TRP A 5 -47.02 -22.44 -31.78
N LYS A 6 -47.41 -21.62 -32.76
CA LYS A 6 -46.54 -20.55 -33.28
C LYS A 6 -46.70 -19.20 -32.57
N GLU A 7 -47.88 -18.89 -32.03
CA GLU A 7 -48.07 -17.64 -31.27
C GLU A 7 -47.51 -17.69 -29.84
N LEU A 8 -47.26 -18.87 -29.30
CA LEU A 8 -46.68 -19.03 -27.96
C LEU A 8 -45.15 -18.96 -27.95
N SER A 9 -44.44 -19.03 -29.09
CA SER A 9 -42.96 -19.02 -29.11
C SER A 9 -42.35 -17.63 -29.29
N GLU A 10 -43.02 -16.69 -29.95
CA GLU A 10 -42.52 -15.31 -30.14
C GLU A 10 -42.76 -14.44 -28.90
N SER A 11 -43.87 -14.65 -28.19
CA SER A 11 -44.19 -13.92 -26.95
C SER A 11 -43.22 -14.22 -25.79
N HIS A 12 -42.69 -15.44 -25.69
CA HIS A 12 -41.81 -15.82 -24.57
C HIS A 12 -40.34 -15.43 -24.77
N ALA A 13 -39.88 -15.27 -26.02
CA ALA A 13 -38.51 -14.88 -26.34
C ALA A 13 -38.25 -13.40 -26.06
N ASP A 14 -39.20 -12.52 -26.40
CA ASP A 14 -39.10 -11.08 -26.14
C ASP A 14 -39.20 -10.76 -24.65
N HIS A 15 -40.05 -11.47 -23.89
CA HIS A 15 -40.14 -11.30 -22.44
C HIS A 15 -38.85 -11.73 -21.71
N ALA A 16 -38.17 -12.78 -22.18
CA ALA A 16 -36.90 -13.22 -21.59
C ALA A 16 -35.73 -12.26 -21.86
N LEU A 17 -35.70 -11.63 -23.05
CA LEU A 17 -34.70 -10.61 -23.40
C LEU A 17 -34.92 -9.31 -22.62
N ILE A 18 -36.18 -8.89 -22.44
CA ILE A 18 -36.55 -7.70 -21.65
C ILE A 18 -36.26 -7.93 -20.17
N LEU A 19 -36.63 -9.09 -19.60
CA LEU A 19 -36.30 -9.44 -18.21
C LEU A 19 -34.79 -9.55 -17.98
N GLY A 20 -34.03 -10.12 -18.94
CA GLY A 20 -32.57 -10.21 -18.85
C GLY A 20 -31.88 -8.84 -18.91
N ALA A 21 -32.38 -7.92 -19.73
CA ALA A 21 -31.90 -6.53 -19.81
C ALA A 21 -32.27 -5.72 -18.55
N ASP A 22 -33.46 -5.90 -18.00
CA ASP A 22 -33.92 -5.25 -16.76
C ASP A 22 -33.17 -5.75 -15.52
N ILE A 23 -32.86 -7.05 -15.45
CA ILE A 23 -32.05 -7.61 -14.35
C ILE A 23 -30.60 -7.11 -14.45
N ALA A 24 -30.00 -7.10 -15.65
CA ALA A 24 -28.64 -6.58 -15.85
C ALA A 24 -28.55 -5.08 -15.56
N THR A 25 -29.53 -4.27 -15.98
CA THR A 25 -29.56 -2.82 -15.72
C THR A 25 -29.90 -2.48 -14.27
N SER A 26 -30.71 -3.30 -13.59
CA SER A 26 -30.97 -3.21 -12.14
C SER A 26 -29.71 -3.53 -11.33
N SER A 27 -29.02 -4.64 -11.61
CA SER A 27 -27.74 -4.98 -10.97
C SER A 27 -26.66 -3.92 -11.24
N LEU A 28 -26.56 -3.41 -12.46
CA LEU A 28 -25.66 -2.28 -12.76
C LEU A 28 -26.06 -1.01 -11.98
N LYS A 29 -27.34 -0.65 -11.91
CA LYS A 29 -27.82 0.50 -11.10
C LYS A 29 -27.54 0.35 -9.61
N HIS A 30 -27.55 -0.86 -9.07
CA HIS A 30 -27.14 -1.14 -7.69
C HIS A 30 -25.62 -1.17 -7.50
N MET A 31 -24.84 -1.47 -8.55
CA MET A 31 -23.38 -1.41 -8.55
C MET A 31 -22.81 -0.01 -8.85
N LEU A 32 -23.53 0.85 -9.56
CA LEU A 32 -23.07 2.21 -9.92
C LEU A 32 -22.73 3.09 -8.70
N PRO A 33 -23.50 3.07 -7.59
CA PRO A 33 -23.13 3.76 -6.36
C PRO A 33 -21.84 3.23 -5.73
N SER A 34 -21.59 1.92 -5.80
CA SER A 34 -20.36 1.29 -5.29
C SER A 34 -19.17 1.47 -6.23
N LEU A 35 -19.39 1.64 -7.54
CA LEU A 35 -18.37 2.03 -8.51
C LEU A 35 -17.87 3.47 -8.28
N ASN A 36 -18.73 4.38 -7.83
CA ASN A 36 -18.32 5.74 -7.44
C ASN A 36 -17.49 5.82 -6.14
N GLN A 37 -17.43 4.72 -5.37
CA GLN A 37 -16.60 4.61 -4.17
C GLN A 37 -15.33 3.76 -4.41
N LEU A 38 -15.16 3.20 -5.61
CA LEU A 38 -13.96 2.46 -5.97
C LEU A 38 -12.83 3.44 -6.25
N LYS A 39 -11.96 3.63 -5.26
CA LYS A 39 -10.67 4.29 -5.43
C LYS A 39 -9.81 3.40 -6.33
N LEU A 40 -9.74 3.73 -7.61
CA LEU A 40 -8.85 3.04 -8.54
C LEU A 40 -7.43 3.57 -8.36
N PRO A 41 -6.43 2.68 -8.25
CA PRO A 41 -5.05 3.10 -8.17
C PRO A 41 -4.53 3.62 -9.51
N ASP A 42 -3.68 4.63 -9.43
CA ASP A 42 -2.99 5.18 -10.58
C ASP A 42 -1.96 4.17 -11.13
N PRO A 43 -1.59 4.25 -12.43
CA PRO A 43 -0.61 3.34 -13.03
C PRO A 43 0.72 3.25 -12.28
N TRP A 44 1.21 4.37 -11.73
CA TRP A 44 2.46 4.41 -10.97
C TRP A 44 2.35 3.69 -9.62
N GLN A 45 1.18 3.73 -8.97
CA GLN A 45 0.92 2.98 -7.73
C GLN A 45 0.92 1.48 -8.00
N HIS A 46 0.29 1.06 -9.10
CA HIS A 46 0.34 -0.33 -9.57
C HIS A 46 1.75 -0.79 -9.93
N GLN A 47 2.54 0.08 -10.59
CA GLN A 47 3.95 -0.21 -10.89
C GLN A 47 4.73 -0.47 -9.59
N ALA A 48 4.60 0.40 -8.58
CA ALA A 48 5.26 0.23 -7.29
C ALA A 48 4.85 -1.08 -6.60
N VAL A 49 3.57 -1.42 -6.59
CA VAL A 49 3.06 -2.69 -6.05
C VAL A 49 3.68 -3.89 -6.77
N ASN A 50 3.76 -3.87 -8.09
CA ASN A 50 4.33 -4.97 -8.88
C ASN A 50 5.82 -5.16 -8.62
N LEU A 51 6.58 -4.07 -8.51
CA LEU A 51 8.01 -4.10 -8.19
C LEU A 51 8.27 -4.70 -6.80
N LEU A 52 7.52 -4.27 -5.78
CA LEU A 52 7.60 -4.84 -4.44
C LEU A 52 7.30 -6.34 -4.44
N ARG A 53 6.29 -6.77 -5.21
CA ARG A 53 5.92 -8.18 -5.38
C ARG A 53 6.98 -9.00 -6.11
N SER A 54 7.74 -8.41 -7.02
CA SER A 54 8.89 -9.07 -7.66
C SER A 54 10.15 -9.13 -6.79
N GLY A 55 10.08 -8.58 -5.57
CA GLY A 55 11.19 -8.59 -4.63
C GLY A 55 12.15 -7.41 -4.81
N CYS A 56 11.74 -6.33 -5.49
CA CYS A 56 12.50 -5.09 -5.57
C CYS A 56 12.10 -4.17 -4.42
N ASP A 57 13.09 -3.48 -3.86
CA ASP A 57 12.86 -2.27 -3.08
C ASP A 57 12.40 -1.15 -4.01
N VAL A 58 11.57 -0.24 -3.50
CA VAL A 58 10.99 0.82 -4.32
C VAL A 58 11.21 2.17 -3.66
N VAL A 59 11.76 3.10 -4.45
CA VAL A 59 11.90 4.51 -4.09
C VAL A 59 10.82 5.30 -4.83
N VAL A 60 9.88 5.87 -4.08
CA VAL A 60 8.77 6.65 -4.63
C VAL A 60 9.06 8.14 -4.47
N SER A 61 9.05 8.87 -5.58
CA SER A 61 9.00 10.34 -5.56
C SER A 61 7.70 10.82 -6.20
N ALA A 62 6.78 11.32 -5.36
CA ALA A 62 5.50 11.84 -5.81
C ALA A 62 5.11 13.03 -4.91
N PRO A 63 4.37 14.04 -5.42
CA PRO A 63 3.90 15.16 -4.60
C PRO A 63 3.14 14.72 -3.34
N THR A 64 3.15 15.56 -2.32
CA THR A 64 2.30 15.35 -1.14
C THR A 64 0.83 15.38 -1.56
N GLY A 65 0.03 14.44 -1.03
CA GLY A 65 -1.37 14.27 -1.43
C GLY A 65 -1.59 13.41 -2.68
N ALA A 66 -0.54 12.97 -3.39
CA ALA A 66 -0.67 12.05 -4.54
C ALA A 66 -1.16 10.64 -4.16
N GLY A 67 -1.30 10.33 -2.86
CA GLY A 67 -1.78 9.03 -2.41
C GLY A 67 -0.70 7.94 -2.33
N LYS A 68 0.55 8.31 -2.03
CA LYS A 68 1.67 7.36 -1.81
C LYS A 68 1.34 6.24 -0.83
N THR A 69 0.67 6.57 0.28
CA THR A 69 0.20 5.59 1.28
C THR A 69 -0.68 4.50 0.67
N TYR A 70 -1.40 4.80 -0.43
CA TYR A 70 -2.26 3.82 -1.09
C TYR A 70 -1.48 2.64 -1.67
N ILE A 71 -0.18 2.79 -2.01
CA ILE A 71 0.68 1.66 -2.41
C ILE A 71 0.71 0.59 -1.32
N PHE A 72 0.90 1.01 -0.07
CA PHE A 72 0.93 0.10 1.07
C PHE A 72 -0.45 -0.54 1.33
N GLU A 73 -1.51 0.26 1.22
CA GLU A 73 -2.88 -0.22 1.39
C GLU A 73 -3.28 -1.26 0.35
N LEU A 74 -2.86 -1.09 -0.91
CA LEU A 74 -3.06 -2.07 -1.98
C LEU A 74 -2.34 -3.40 -1.68
N LEU A 75 -1.10 -3.35 -1.18
CA LEU A 75 -0.36 -4.56 -0.80
C LEU A 75 -1.05 -5.32 0.34
N HIS A 76 -1.53 -4.57 1.34
CA HIS A 76 -2.25 -5.14 2.47
C HIS A 76 -3.58 -5.77 2.03
N GLN A 77 -4.39 -5.04 1.26
CA GLN A 77 -5.70 -5.50 0.77
C GLN A 77 -5.58 -6.70 -0.18
N GLY A 78 -4.54 -6.71 -1.03
CA GLY A 78 -4.24 -7.84 -1.91
C GLY A 78 -3.74 -9.10 -1.19
N ARG A 79 -3.53 -9.03 0.14
CA ARG A 79 -2.94 -10.10 0.97
C ARG A 79 -1.61 -10.59 0.41
N HIS A 80 -0.84 -9.67 -0.15
CA HIS A 80 0.46 -9.95 -0.77
C HIS A 80 1.63 -9.81 0.23
N LEU A 81 1.35 -9.34 1.44
CA LEU A 81 2.32 -9.24 2.53
C LEU A 81 2.43 -10.59 3.23
N HIS A 82 3.56 -11.27 3.03
CA HIS A 82 3.90 -12.51 3.71
C HIS A 82 4.81 -12.21 4.91
N GLY A 83 4.21 -11.85 6.03
CA GLY A 83 4.92 -11.49 7.27
C GLY A 83 4.45 -10.14 7.83
N GLN A 84 5.13 -9.67 8.87
CA GLN A 84 4.86 -8.36 9.46
C GLN A 84 5.30 -7.25 8.49
N ALA A 85 4.50 -6.19 8.42
CA ALA A 85 4.88 -4.94 7.77
C ALA A 85 4.89 -3.79 8.78
N ILE A 86 5.91 -2.94 8.70
CA ILE A 86 6.06 -1.79 9.58
C ILE A 86 6.00 -0.53 8.72
N TYR A 87 5.04 0.33 9.01
CA TYR A 87 4.88 1.63 8.36
C TYR A 87 5.40 2.71 9.28
N THR A 88 6.56 3.27 8.95
CA THR A 88 7.17 4.33 9.76
C THR A 88 6.78 5.71 9.25
N VAL A 89 6.50 6.61 10.18
CA VAL A 89 6.17 8.02 9.92
C VAL A 89 7.07 8.93 10.76
N PRO A 90 7.29 10.19 10.34
CA PRO A 90 8.30 11.02 10.97
C PRO A 90 7.88 11.55 12.34
N THR A 91 6.61 11.53 12.75
CA THR A 91 6.21 12.05 14.06
C THR A 91 5.25 11.12 14.78
N ARG A 92 5.23 11.22 16.11
CA ARG A 92 4.28 10.48 16.94
C ARG A 92 2.84 10.86 16.65
N ALA A 93 2.58 12.14 16.37
CA ALA A 93 1.25 12.61 15.98
C ALA A 93 0.77 11.90 14.72
N LEU A 94 1.60 11.84 13.67
CA LEU A 94 1.27 11.12 12.44
C LEU A 94 1.11 9.61 12.69
N ALA A 95 1.89 9.03 13.61
CA ALA A 95 1.76 7.61 13.97
C ALA A 95 0.41 7.34 14.62
N ASN A 96 -0.02 8.19 15.55
CA ASN A 96 -1.31 8.09 16.22
C ASN A 96 -2.47 8.27 15.23
N ASP A 97 -2.40 9.27 14.35
CA ASP A 97 -3.42 9.53 13.34
C ASP A 97 -3.57 8.33 12.40
N LYS A 98 -2.45 7.80 11.89
CA LYS A 98 -2.46 6.64 10.99
C LYS A 98 -2.92 5.36 11.68
N TYR A 99 -2.53 5.16 12.94
CA TYR A 99 -3.00 4.03 13.75
C TYR A 99 -4.52 4.08 13.94
N ALA A 100 -5.07 5.25 14.29
CA ALA A 100 -6.51 5.44 14.45
C ALA A 100 -7.27 5.17 13.15
N GLU A 101 -6.79 5.71 12.03
CA GLU A 101 -7.36 5.51 10.69
C GLU A 101 -7.43 4.03 10.31
N TRP A 102 -6.33 3.28 10.43
CA TRP A 102 -6.32 1.86 10.07
C TRP A 102 -7.08 0.98 11.07
N LYS A 103 -7.15 1.38 12.34
CA LYS A 103 -8.00 0.72 13.35
C LYS A 103 -9.48 0.92 13.05
N GLU A 104 -9.89 2.11 12.61
CA GLU A 104 -11.25 2.40 12.14
C GLU A 104 -11.59 1.56 10.91
N ALA A 105 -10.63 1.41 9.99
CA ALA A 105 -10.71 0.52 8.83
C ALA A 105 -10.68 -1.00 9.18
N LYS A 106 -10.69 -1.35 10.48
CA LYS A 106 -10.73 -2.73 11.01
C LYS A 106 -9.49 -3.57 10.67
N TRP A 107 -8.34 -2.94 10.48
CA TRP A 107 -7.08 -3.66 10.32
C TRP A 107 -6.64 -4.26 11.66
N ASN A 108 -5.99 -5.43 11.61
CA ASN A 108 -5.19 -5.90 12.76
C ASN A 108 -3.88 -5.12 12.76
N VAL A 109 -3.90 -3.97 13.44
CA VAL A 109 -2.81 -3.01 13.46
C VAL A 109 -2.31 -2.80 14.89
N GLY A 110 -1.00 -2.60 15.03
CA GLY A 110 -0.34 -2.15 16.26
C GLY A 110 0.33 -0.79 16.08
N ILE A 111 0.84 -0.25 17.18
CA ILE A 111 1.59 1.00 17.19
C ILE A 111 2.84 0.89 18.06
N ALA A 112 3.96 1.43 17.58
CA ALA A 112 5.24 1.48 18.29
C ALA A 112 5.90 2.86 18.16
N THR A 113 5.66 3.73 19.12
CA THR A 113 6.29 5.04 19.29
C THR A 113 7.18 5.04 20.54
N GLY A 114 7.98 6.10 20.73
CA GLY A 114 8.86 6.19 21.91
C GLY A 114 8.14 6.27 23.26
N ASP A 115 6.81 6.45 23.26
CA ASP A 115 5.93 6.53 24.43
C ASP A 115 4.89 5.42 24.50
N ILE A 116 4.50 4.81 23.38
CA ILE A 116 3.42 3.82 23.32
C ILE A 116 3.88 2.61 22.51
N ALA A 117 3.65 1.42 23.07
CA ALA A 117 3.79 0.16 22.37
C ALA A 117 2.51 -0.68 22.61
N GLU A 118 1.70 -0.86 21.58
CA GLU A 118 0.44 -1.61 21.64
C GLU A 118 0.35 -2.57 20.45
N ASN A 119 0.03 -3.84 20.71
CA ASN A 119 -0.16 -4.87 19.68
C ASN A 119 1.00 -4.95 18.66
N VAL A 120 2.25 -4.88 19.15
CA VAL A 120 3.45 -4.81 18.29
C VAL A 120 3.74 -6.09 17.49
N ASP A 121 3.06 -7.19 17.81
CA ASP A 121 3.11 -8.44 17.07
C ASP A 121 2.06 -8.50 15.93
N ALA A 122 1.30 -7.43 15.74
CA ALA A 122 0.31 -7.34 14.66
C ALA A 122 0.98 -7.50 13.28
N PRO A 123 0.24 -8.02 12.28
CA PRO A 123 0.72 -8.08 10.90
C PRO A 123 1.09 -6.72 10.31
N VAL A 124 0.46 -5.64 10.79
CA VAL A 124 0.79 -4.26 10.43
C VAL A 124 1.09 -3.47 11.70
N VAL A 125 2.20 -2.73 11.72
CA VAL A 125 2.54 -1.83 12.84
C VAL A 125 2.84 -0.45 12.30
N VAL A 126 2.19 0.58 12.85
CA VAL A 126 2.57 1.98 12.62
C VAL A 126 3.64 2.36 13.64
N ALA A 127 4.73 2.98 13.21
CA ALA A 127 5.83 3.29 14.11
C ALA A 127 6.49 4.65 13.82
N THR A 128 7.21 5.19 14.80
CA THR A 128 8.29 6.15 14.52
C THR A 128 9.55 5.39 14.15
N LEU A 129 10.34 5.87 13.19
CA LEU A 129 11.52 5.14 12.71
C LEU A 129 12.52 4.78 13.83
N GLU A 130 12.66 5.68 14.81
CA GLU A 130 13.55 5.52 15.95
C GLU A 130 13.27 4.25 16.78
N THR A 131 12.03 3.79 16.86
CA THR A 131 11.69 2.57 17.62
C THR A 131 12.10 1.29 16.91
N GLN A 132 12.49 1.38 15.64
CA GLN A 132 12.90 0.23 14.83
C GLN A 132 14.41 0.05 14.76
N ILE A 133 15.20 1.04 15.20
CA ILE A 133 16.67 0.98 15.06
C ILE A 133 17.26 -0.20 15.82
N GLU A 134 16.84 -0.45 17.06
CA GLU A 134 17.40 -1.51 17.89
C GLU A 134 17.25 -2.90 17.26
N ARG A 135 16.08 -3.22 16.71
CA ARG A 135 15.85 -4.51 16.05
C ARG A 135 16.66 -4.65 14.76
N LEU A 136 16.77 -3.57 13.97
CA LEU A 136 17.56 -3.57 12.74
C LEU A 136 19.06 -3.78 13.03
N VAL A 137 19.57 -3.19 14.11
CA VAL A 137 20.95 -3.42 14.60
C VAL A 137 21.18 -4.90 14.97
N ARG A 138 20.15 -5.60 15.47
CA ARG A 138 20.21 -7.04 15.75
C ARG A 138 20.09 -7.91 14.49
N GLY A 139 19.91 -7.31 13.31
CA GLY A 139 19.65 -8.03 12.06
C GLY A 139 18.22 -8.54 11.95
N GLU A 140 17.29 -8.02 12.76
CA GLU A 140 15.89 -8.39 12.75
C GLU A 140 15.08 -7.30 12.03
N GLY A 141 14.27 -7.70 11.05
CA GLY A 141 13.43 -6.77 10.29
C GLY A 141 12.07 -7.36 9.94
N PRO A 142 11.09 -6.52 9.58
CA PRO A 142 9.82 -6.98 9.03
C PRO A 142 10.01 -7.56 7.62
N ALA A 143 8.97 -8.19 7.08
CA ALA A 143 8.94 -8.57 5.67
C ALA A 143 8.90 -7.32 4.76
N LEU A 144 8.24 -6.26 5.22
CA LEU A 144 8.18 -4.95 4.55
C LEU A 144 8.40 -3.83 5.56
N LEU A 145 9.38 -2.97 5.31
CA LEU A 145 9.60 -1.72 6.03
C LEU A 145 9.27 -0.55 5.09
N VAL A 146 8.23 0.20 5.44
CA VAL A 146 7.87 1.46 4.77
C VAL A 146 8.49 2.61 5.54
N ILE A 147 9.26 3.45 4.86
CA ILE A 147 9.83 4.68 5.41
C ILE A 147 9.16 5.85 4.73
N ASP A 148 8.19 6.43 5.43
CA ASP A 148 7.54 7.65 4.99
C ASP A 148 8.43 8.87 5.27
N GLU A 149 8.32 9.86 4.38
CA GLU A 149 9.15 11.06 4.40
C GLU A 149 10.66 10.75 4.44
N TYR A 150 11.17 9.82 3.62
CA TYR A 150 12.59 9.42 3.66
C TYR A 150 13.58 10.56 3.41
N GLN A 151 13.16 11.68 2.83
CA GLN A 151 14.01 12.87 2.67
C GLN A 151 14.53 13.43 4.00
N MET A 152 13.92 13.02 5.11
CA MET A 152 14.43 13.25 6.47
C MET A 152 15.83 12.64 6.69
N ILE A 153 16.36 11.83 5.77
CA ILE A 153 17.78 11.43 5.75
C ILE A 153 18.74 12.63 5.72
N SER A 154 18.30 13.76 5.15
CA SER A 154 19.07 15.01 5.13
C SER A 154 18.93 15.85 6.41
N ASP A 155 18.10 15.43 7.37
CA ASP A 155 17.90 16.15 8.63
C ASP A 155 19.14 16.01 9.53
N HIS A 156 19.59 17.13 10.11
CA HIS A 156 20.80 17.15 10.93
C HIS A 156 20.71 16.29 12.21
N SER A 157 19.52 16.20 12.79
CA SER A 157 19.31 15.54 14.08
C SER A 157 18.81 14.10 13.94
N ARG A 158 18.04 13.83 12.88
CA ARG A 158 17.33 12.56 12.67
C ARG A 158 17.85 11.76 11.49
N GLY A 159 18.59 12.39 10.58
CA GLY A 159 19.09 11.76 9.35
C GLY A 159 19.88 10.48 9.61
N ALA A 160 20.67 10.45 10.69
CA ALA A 160 21.42 9.27 11.11
C ALA A 160 20.53 8.04 11.36
N ASN A 161 19.32 8.21 11.89
CA ASN A 161 18.39 7.11 12.10
C ASN A 161 17.80 6.61 10.78
N TYR A 162 17.55 7.51 9.82
CA TYR A 162 17.09 7.14 8.47
C TYR A 162 18.17 6.38 7.71
N GLU A 163 19.40 6.89 7.73
CA GLU A 163 20.54 6.23 7.11
C GLU A 163 20.78 4.84 7.73
N ALA A 164 20.80 4.76 9.08
CA ALA A 164 20.96 3.50 9.79
C ALA A 164 19.83 2.51 9.47
N ALA A 165 18.56 2.96 9.46
CA ALA A 165 17.45 2.07 9.17
C ALA A 165 17.53 1.47 7.75
N ILE A 166 17.89 2.28 6.76
CA ILE A 166 18.04 1.82 5.38
C ILE A 166 19.26 0.90 5.23
N ALA A 167 20.40 1.26 5.83
CA ALA A 167 21.64 0.51 5.72
C ALA A 167 21.61 -0.84 6.47
N LEU A 168 20.92 -0.88 7.61
CA LEU A 168 20.86 -2.06 8.49
C LEU A 168 19.65 -2.96 8.21
N ALA A 169 18.71 -2.53 7.38
CA ALA A 169 17.60 -3.37 6.96
C ALA A 169 18.11 -4.71 6.40
N PRO A 170 17.68 -5.85 6.94
CA PRO A 170 18.02 -7.16 6.40
C PRO A 170 17.70 -7.28 4.90
N GLN A 171 18.40 -8.17 4.19
CA GLN A 171 18.22 -8.36 2.73
C GLN A 171 16.86 -8.98 2.38
N ASP A 172 16.25 -9.70 3.32
CA ASP A 172 14.91 -10.27 3.24
C ASP A 172 13.80 -9.28 3.63
N THR A 173 14.13 -8.19 4.33
CA THR A 173 13.22 -7.04 4.51
C THR A 173 13.13 -6.25 3.21
N ARG A 174 11.93 -6.13 2.64
CA ARG A 174 11.70 -5.25 1.49
C ARG A 174 11.53 -3.80 1.94
N LEU A 175 12.09 -2.85 1.20
CA LEU A 175 12.00 -1.43 1.49
C LEU A 175 11.02 -0.73 0.53
N LEU A 176 10.13 0.08 1.11
CA LEU A 176 9.33 1.06 0.38
C LEU A 176 9.65 2.45 0.94
N LEU A 177 10.40 3.23 0.19
CA LEU A 177 10.79 4.59 0.59
C LEU A 177 9.82 5.58 -0.06
N LEU A 178 9.05 6.30 0.76
CA LEU A 178 8.08 7.29 0.30
C LEU A 178 8.57 8.69 0.61
N SER A 179 8.51 9.59 -0.37
CA SER A 179 8.83 11.00 -0.16
C SER A 179 7.96 11.91 -1.02
N GLY A 180 7.88 13.18 -0.62
CA GLY A 180 7.54 14.26 -1.54
C GLY A 180 8.49 14.32 -2.76
N SER A 181 8.32 15.32 -3.60
CA SER A 181 9.26 15.58 -4.69
C SER A 181 10.66 15.83 -4.10
N VAL A 182 11.58 14.92 -4.37
CA VAL A 182 13.00 15.00 -3.97
C VAL A 182 13.86 15.26 -5.20
N ALA A 183 15.02 15.88 -4.98
CA ALA A 183 15.90 16.25 -6.09
C ALA A 183 16.59 15.04 -6.75
N ASN A 184 16.85 13.97 -5.99
CA ASN A 184 17.73 12.88 -6.40
C ASN A 184 17.28 11.48 -5.94
N PRO A 185 16.05 11.04 -6.27
CA PRO A 185 15.58 9.68 -5.94
C PRO A 185 16.43 8.57 -6.58
N GLU A 186 17.05 8.83 -7.73
CA GLU A 186 17.96 7.91 -8.40
C GLU A 186 19.24 7.65 -7.60
N ASP A 187 19.76 8.65 -6.88
CA ASP A 187 20.94 8.48 -6.02
C ASP A 187 20.64 7.54 -4.86
N ILE A 188 19.42 7.61 -4.31
CA ILE A 188 18.96 6.70 -3.25
C ILE A 188 18.83 5.28 -3.79
N ALA A 189 18.26 5.08 -4.98
CA ALA A 189 18.21 3.77 -5.60
C ALA A 189 19.61 3.21 -5.90
N ALA A 190 20.52 4.03 -6.42
CA ALA A 190 21.90 3.64 -6.64
C ALA A 190 22.63 3.26 -5.34
N TRP A 191 22.36 3.97 -4.24
CA TRP A 191 22.88 3.62 -2.92
C TRP A 191 22.35 2.27 -2.43
N LEU A 192 21.05 2.00 -2.57
CA LEU A 192 20.48 0.67 -2.25
C LEU A 192 21.13 -0.45 -3.07
N VAL A 193 21.38 -0.21 -4.36
CA VAL A 193 22.09 -1.16 -5.22
C VAL A 193 23.52 -1.41 -4.73
N ASN A 194 24.24 -0.38 -4.29
CA ASN A 194 25.56 -0.52 -3.69
C ASN A 194 25.55 -1.31 -2.37
N LEU A 195 24.42 -1.33 -1.66
CA LEU A 195 24.18 -2.19 -0.49
C LEU A 195 23.78 -3.63 -0.86
N GLY A 196 23.85 -4.01 -2.14
CA GLY A 196 23.52 -5.33 -2.65
C GLY A 196 22.03 -5.60 -2.85
N ARG A 197 21.20 -4.54 -2.83
CA ARG A 197 19.74 -4.63 -2.91
C ARG A 197 19.28 -4.45 -4.37
N LYS A 198 18.10 -4.96 -4.72
CA LYS A 198 17.45 -4.65 -6.00
C LYS A 198 16.52 -3.48 -5.78
N ALA A 199 16.78 -2.32 -6.37
CA ALA A 199 15.99 -1.12 -6.13
C ALA A 199 15.57 -0.44 -7.44
N GLU A 200 14.35 0.06 -7.49
CA GLU A 200 13.78 0.75 -8.65
C GLU A 200 13.08 2.04 -8.20
N VAL A 201 13.10 3.05 -9.07
CA VAL A 201 12.46 4.35 -8.82
C VAL A 201 11.10 4.41 -9.51
N VAL A 202 10.10 4.94 -8.79
CA VAL A 202 8.77 5.22 -9.32
C VAL A 202 8.45 6.70 -9.10
N MET A 203 8.13 7.40 -10.19
CA MET A 203 7.84 8.84 -10.19
C MET A 203 6.45 9.14 -10.78
N THR A 204 5.93 10.33 -10.46
CA THR A 204 4.68 10.89 -11.00
C THR A 204 4.91 12.24 -11.65
#